data_AF-A0A1J5QUQ7-F1
#
_entry.id   AF-A0A1J5QUQ7-F1
#
_cell.length_a   1.000
_cell.length_b   1.000
_cell.length_c   1.000
_cell.angle_alpha   90.00
_cell.angle_beta   90.00
_cell.angle_gamma   90.00
#
_symmetry.space_group_name_H-M   'P 1'
#
loop_
_entity.id
_entity.type
_entity.pdbx_description
1 polymer ?
#
loop_
_entity_poly.entity_id
_entity_poly.type
_entity_poly.pdbx_seq_one_letter_code
_entity_poly.pdbx_strand_id
1 'polypeptide(L)'
;MTKLKLSAIPDDKAVKLTVELPAAVYRDLTAYAEIIGRENGQAGPEPIKLIVPMIQRFMATDRVFAKARRLEVLQTSTARPVSERSG
;
A
#
# COMPACT_ATOMS: atom_id res chain seq x y z
N MET A 1 -34.77 3.23 11.37
CA MET A 1 -33.78 4.12 10.74
C MET A 1 -32.38 3.53 10.92
N THR A 2 -31.90 2.80 9.91
CA THR A 2 -30.59 2.12 9.94
C THR A 2 -29.47 3.16 9.91
N LYS A 3 -28.77 3.31 11.05
CA LYS A 3 -27.60 4.18 11.19
C LYS A 3 -26.44 3.57 10.38
N LEU A 4 -26.23 4.05 9.16
CA LEU A 4 -25.02 3.75 8.41
C LEU A 4 -23.83 4.27 9.23
N LYS A 5 -23.04 3.36 9.78
CA LYS A 5 -21.76 3.67 10.40
C LYS A 5 -20.77 3.90 9.25
N LEU A 6 -20.62 5.14 8.82
CA LEU A 6 -19.50 5.55 7.99
C LEU A 6 -18.23 5.29 8.84
N SER A 7 -17.48 4.24 8.51
CA SER A 7 -16.13 4.06 9.03
C SER A 7 -15.30 5.28 8.66
N ALA A 8 -14.35 5.66 9.53
CA ALA A 8 -13.47 6.80 9.31
C ALA A 8 -12.88 6.75 7.89
N ILE A 9 -12.95 7.87 7.17
CA ILE A 9 -12.34 8.03 5.85
C ILE A 9 -10.84 7.78 6.01
N PRO A 10 -10.22 6.90 5.21
CA PRO A 10 -8.77 6.70 5.22
C PRO A 10 -8.07 8.06 5.05
N ASP A 11 -7.09 8.36 5.91
CA ASP A 11 -6.24 9.54 5.68
C ASP A 11 -5.33 9.23 4.48
N ASP A 12 -5.75 9.67 3.28
CA ASP A 12 -5.05 9.44 2.02
C ASP A 12 -3.84 10.38 1.82
N LYS A 13 -3.32 10.99 2.89
CA LYS A 13 -2.14 11.86 2.80
C LYS A 13 -0.92 11.06 2.38
N ALA A 14 -0.23 11.58 1.37
CA ALA A 14 1.06 11.06 0.93
C ALA A 14 2.08 11.12 2.08
N VAL A 15 2.71 9.98 2.38
CA VAL A 15 3.80 9.87 3.35
C VAL A 15 5.13 9.94 2.61
N LYS A 16 6.00 10.86 3.01
CA LYS A 16 7.38 10.92 2.50
C LYS A 16 8.23 9.88 3.23
N LEU A 17 8.94 9.05 2.47
CA LEU A 17 9.83 8.03 3.00
C LEU A 17 11.22 8.21 2.38
N THR A 18 12.26 8.15 3.21
CA THR A 18 13.65 8.04 2.77
C THR A 18 14.08 6.59 2.89
N VAL A 19 14.61 6.00 1.81
CA VAL A 19 15.02 4.59 1.76
C VAL A 19 16.45 4.52 1.23
N GLU A 20 17.29 3.74 1.91
CA GLU A 20 18.62 3.39 1.41
C GLU A 20 18.54 2.04 0.70
N LEU A 21 19.13 1.97 -0.50
CA LEU A 21 19.18 0.75 -1.30
C LEU A 21 20.64 0.33 -1.50
N PRO A 22 20.96 -0.98 -1.41
CA PRO A 22 22.26 -1.47 -1.85
C PRO A 22 22.52 -1.06 -3.31
N ALA A 23 23.75 -0.69 -3.63
CA ALA A 23 24.09 -0.21 -4.98
C ALA A 23 23.74 -1.22 -6.08
N ALA A 24 23.85 -2.52 -5.80
CA ALA A 24 23.45 -3.58 -6.72
C ALA A 24 21.95 -3.50 -7.06
N VAL A 25 21.10 -3.34 -6.04
CA VAL A 25 19.64 -3.23 -6.22
C VAL A 25 19.28 -2.00 -7.03
N TYR A 26 19.95 -0.86 -6.79
CA TYR A 26 19.69 0.35 -7.58
C TYR A 26 20.05 0.15 -9.05
N ARG A 27 21.19 -0.48 -9.36
CA ARG A 27 21.59 -0.80 -10.75
C ARG A 27 20.58 -1.72 -11.43
N ASP A 28 20.12 -2.75 -10.72
CA ASP A 28 19.12 -3.68 -11.26
C ASP A 28 17.78 -2.97 -11.52
N LEU A 29 17.37 -2.06 -10.63
CA LEU A 29 16.17 -1.25 -10.81
C LEU A 29 16.27 -0.30 -12.01
N THR A 30 17.45 0.29 -12.24
CA THR A 30 17.73 1.10 -13.44
C THR A 30 17.62 0.26 -14.72
N ALA A 31 18.28 -0.89 -14.76
CA ALA A 31 18.23 -1.79 -15.90
C ALA A 31 16.79 -2.26 -16.19
N TYR A 32 16.03 -2.59 -15.13
CA TYR A 32 14.63 -2.98 -15.24
C TYR A 32 13.76 -1.85 -15.83
N ALA A 33 13.98 -0.61 -15.42
CA ALA A 33 13.29 0.54 -15.99
C ALA A 33 13.58 0.74 -17.48
N GLU A 34 14.84 0.56 -17.91
CA GLU A 34 15.21 0.64 -19.32
C GLU A 34 14.52 -0.43 -20.16
N ILE A 35 14.44 -1.67 -19.66
CA ILE A 35 13.78 -2.78 -20.36
C ILE A 35 12.31 -2.44 -20.61
N ILE A 36 11.59 -1.95 -19.59
CA ILE A 36 10.19 -1.51 -19.72
C ILE A 36 10.05 -0.41 -20.78
N GLY A 37 10.97 0.55 -20.83
CA GLY A 37 10.96 1.61 -21.85
C GLY A 37 11.10 1.04 -23.26
N ARG A 38 12.09 0.17 -23.45
CA ARG A 38 12.37 -0.46 -24.76
C ARG A 38 11.18 -1.25 -25.29
N GLU A 39 10.48 -1.99 -24.43
CA GLU A 39 9.26 -2.71 -24.81
C GLU A 39 8.15 -1.78 -25.35
N ASN A 40 8.09 -0.55 -24.86
CA ASN A 40 7.10 0.45 -25.27
C ASN A 40 7.61 1.42 -26.34
N GLY A 41 8.85 1.24 -26.83
CA GLY A 41 9.50 2.18 -27.76
C GLY A 41 9.72 3.58 -27.18
N GLN A 42 9.80 3.69 -25.84
CA GLN A 42 9.90 4.95 -25.10
C GLN A 42 11.09 4.93 -24.15
N ALA A 43 11.46 6.10 -23.62
CA ALA A 43 12.38 6.15 -22.49
C ALA A 43 11.77 5.40 -21.29
N GLY A 44 12.60 4.63 -20.59
CA GLY A 44 12.19 3.94 -19.37
C GLY A 44 11.74 4.93 -18.29
N PRO A 45 10.82 4.54 -17.39
CA PRO A 45 10.45 5.37 -16.26
C PRO A 45 11.66 5.65 -15.35
N GLU A 46 11.59 6.70 -14.56
CA GLU A 46 12.60 6.94 -13.52
C GLU A 46 12.60 5.77 -12.51
N PRO A 47 13.76 5.18 -12.15
CA PRO A 47 13.82 3.97 -11.32
C PRO A 47 13.04 4.10 -9.99
N ILE A 48 13.11 5.27 -9.35
CA ILE A 48 12.44 5.54 -8.07
C ILE A 48 10.91 5.49 -8.23
N LYS A 49 10.37 5.89 -9.39
CA LYS A 49 8.93 5.86 -9.66
C LYS A 49 8.37 4.44 -9.77
N LEU A 50 9.22 3.43 -9.90
CA LEU A 50 8.80 2.03 -9.91
C LEU A 50 8.57 1.47 -8.51
N ILE A 51 9.19 2.03 -7.47
CA ILE A 51 9.16 1.48 -6.12
C ILE A 51 7.72 1.40 -5.59
N VAL A 52 6.96 2.50 -5.71
CA VAL A 52 5.57 2.58 -5.25
C VAL A 52 4.66 1.55 -5.94
N PRO A 53 4.54 1.51 -7.29
CA PRO A 53 3.68 0.53 -7.95
C PRO A 53 4.15 -0.92 -7.73
N MET A 54 5.45 -1.16 -7.57
CA MET A 54 5.96 -2.50 -7.23
C MET A 54 5.50 -2.95 -5.83
N ILE A 55 5.59 -2.08 -4.82
CA ILE A 55 5.11 -2.37 -3.46
C ILE A 55 3.59 -2.58 -3.46
N GLN A 56 2.84 -1.73 -4.16
CA GLN A 56 1.39 -1.88 -4.30
C GLN A 56 1.02 -3.24 -4.90
N ARG A 57 1.70 -3.63 -6.00
CA ARG A 57 1.45 -4.92 -6.66
C ARG A 57 1.84 -6.10 -5.77
N PHE A 58 2.94 -5.98 -5.03
CA PHE A 58 3.36 -6.99 -4.06
C PHE A 58 2.28 -7.19 -2.98
N MET A 59 1.85 -6.11 -2.32
CA MET A 59 0.79 -6.18 -1.30
C MET A 59 -0.56 -6.67 -1.84
N ALA A 60 -0.91 -6.30 -3.08
CA ALA A 60 -2.16 -6.72 -3.71
C ALA A 60 -2.19 -8.23 -4.00
N THR A 61 -1.03 -8.84 -4.25
CA THR A 61 -0.92 -10.26 -4.62
C THR A 61 -0.62 -11.19 -3.45
N ASP A 62 -0.15 -10.64 -2.32
CA ASP A 62 0.06 -11.40 -1.09
C ASP A 62 -1.28 -11.81 -0.43
N ARG A 63 -1.62 -13.09 -0.58
CA ARG A 63 -2.85 -13.68 -0.03
C ARG A 63 -2.84 -13.75 1.50
N VAL A 64 -1.67 -13.94 2.11
CA VAL A 64 -1.54 -14.00 3.58
C VAL A 64 -1.81 -12.62 4.16
N PHE A 65 -1.20 -11.59 3.56
CA PHE A 65 -1.48 -10.20 3.89
C PHE A 65 -2.96 -9.85 3.68
N ALA A 66 -3.54 -10.23 2.55
CA ALA A 66 -4.96 -9.96 2.27
C ALA A 66 -5.91 -10.60 3.30
N LYS A 67 -5.61 -11.83 3.75
CA LYS A 67 -6.38 -12.52 4.79
C LYS A 67 -6.24 -11.82 6.14
N ALA A 68 -5.01 -11.48 6.55
CA ALA A 68 -4.73 -10.80 7.81
C ALA A 68 -5.44 -9.43 7.87
N ARG A 69 -5.32 -8.61 6.81
CA ARG A 69 -5.96 -7.30 6.73
C ARG A 69 -7.49 -7.39 6.84
N ARG A 70 -8.11 -8.42 6.25
CA ARG A 70 -9.56 -8.65 6.38
C ARG A 70 -9.95 -8.98 7.82
N LEU A 71 -9.18 -9.83 8.51
CA LEU A 71 -9.44 -10.20 9.90
C LEU A 71 -9.26 -9.00 10.84
N GLU A 72 -8.25 -8.16 10.61
CA GLU A 72 -8.02 -6.93 11.37
C GLU A 72 -9.19 -5.95 11.21
N VAL A 73 -9.64 -5.70 9.98
CA VAL A 73 -10.83 -4.85 9.72
C VAL A 73 -12.07 -5.38 10.45
N LEU A 74 -12.27 -6.70 10.49
CA LEU A 74 -13.36 -7.32 11.25
C LEU A 74 -13.19 -7.12 12.76
N GLN A 75 -11.98 -7.28 13.30
CA GLN A 75 -11.69 -7.06 14.72
C GLN A 75 -11.92 -5.61 15.15
N THR A 76 -11.46 -4.63 14.36
CA THR A 76 -11.69 -3.19 14.63
C THR A 76 -13.17 -2.82 14.51
N SER A 77 -13.96 -3.50 13.68
CA SER A 77 -15.41 -3.26 13.58
C SER A 77 -16.20 -3.80 14.78
N THR A 78 -15.70 -4.87 15.41
CA THR A 78 -16.39 -5.54 16.54
C THR A 78 -15.99 -4.95 17.90
N ALA A 79 -14.84 -4.29 18.00
CA ALA A 79 -14.35 -3.63 19.20
C ALA A 79 -14.73 -2.13 19.25
N ARG A 80 -16.01 -1.81 19.53
CA ARG A 80 -16.35 -0.52 20.19
C ARG A 80 -16.98 -0.82 21.55
N PRO A 81 -16.51 -0.16 22.63
CA PRO A 81 -16.96 -0.46 23.97
C PRO A 81 -18.38 0.07 24.21
N VAL A 82 -19.14 -0.75 24.92
CA VAL A 82 -20.33 -0.36 25.68
C VAL A 82 -19.85 0.53 26.83
N SER A 83 -19.99 1.84 26.73
CA SER A 83 -19.93 2.72 27.90
C SER A 83 -20.64 4.05 27.63
N GLU A 84 -21.95 4.06 27.82
CA GLU A 84 -22.74 5.25 28.18
C GLU A 84 -24.03 4.76 28.84
N ARG A 85 -23.87 4.17 30.02
CA ARG A 85 -24.92 4.02 31.03
C ARG A 85 -24.27 4.30 32.38
N SER A 86 -24.47 5.52 32.88
CA SER A 86 -24.64 5.89 34.30
C SER A 86 -24.21 7.35 34.50
N GLY A 87 -25.11 8.17 35.04
CA GLY A 87 -24.86 9.56 35.44
C GLY A 87 -26.00 10.46 35.05
#